data_AF-A0A960BNH2-F1
#
_entry.id   AF-A0A960BNH2-F1
#
_cell.length_a   1.000
_cell.length_b   1.000
_cell.length_c   1.000
_cell.angle_alpha   90.00
_cell.angle_beta   90.00
_cell.angle_gamma   90.00
#
_symmetry.space_group_name_H-M   'P 1'
#
loop_
_entity.id
_entity.type
_entity.pdbx_description
1 polymer ?
#
loop_
_entity_poly.entity_id
_entity_poly.type
_entity_poly.pdbx_seq_one_letter_code
_entity_poly.pdbx_strand_id
1 'polypeptide(L)'
;MLTREGMTVKKAAITAGFGLASGALVLGMTGPAQAQTAEDPWIVGVGDSFMSGEGGRWASNSLSRTGTGWQVGDLSEVYGEPDGEGSLRYCHRSESSPSHINDGWQTLNLACSGAQLDSVNVTDPQRSIPGLDTTGIAPGVQGQLQDLSDFAAHNDVQAVVVSIGGNDLGFSTIISDCVSRFMT
;
A
#
# COMPACT_ATOMS: atom_id res chain seq x y z
N MET A 1 22.42 30.21 0.99
CA MET A 1 23.03 30.84 -0.20
C MET A 1 24.13 29.93 -0.70
N LEU A 2 23.80 29.05 -1.64
CA LEU A 2 24.75 28.22 -2.40
C LEU A 2 24.27 28.29 -3.85
N THR A 3 24.90 29.16 -4.62
CA THR A 3 24.71 29.29 -6.07
C THR A 3 25.42 28.12 -6.75
N ARG A 4 24.69 27.32 -7.52
CA ARG A 4 25.28 26.41 -8.51
C ARG A 4 24.92 26.87 -9.91
N GLU A 5 25.98 26.95 -10.69
CA GLU A 5 26.13 27.63 -11.96
C GLU A 5 25.38 26.93 -13.10
N GLY A 6 24.96 27.72 -14.08
CA GLY A 6 24.18 27.28 -15.22
C GLY A 6 24.95 26.35 -16.15
N MET A 7 24.27 25.30 -16.60
CA MET A 7 24.77 24.42 -17.66
C MET A 7 24.07 24.76 -18.98
N THR A 8 24.84 25.34 -19.89
CA THR A 8 24.43 25.76 -21.22
C THR A 8 24.17 24.54 -22.12
N VAL A 9 22.94 24.38 -22.62
CA VAL A 9 22.60 23.34 -23.60
C VAL A 9 23.16 23.73 -24.97
N LYS A 10 24.22 23.05 -25.41
CA LYS A 10 24.74 23.19 -26.78
C LYS A 10 23.79 22.47 -27.75
N LYS A 11 23.19 23.22 -28.68
CA LYS A 11 22.41 22.67 -29.80
C LYS A 11 23.36 21.91 -30.74
N ALA A 12 23.25 20.59 -30.79
CA ALA A 12 23.93 19.77 -31.80
C ALA A 12 23.07 19.75 -33.08
N ALA A 13 23.60 20.31 -34.17
CA ALA A 13 23.05 20.15 -35.50
C ALA A 13 23.47 18.77 -36.05
N ILE A 14 22.49 17.92 -36.39
CA ILE A 14 22.74 16.63 -37.04
C ILE A 14 22.43 16.80 -38.53
N THR A 15 23.48 16.79 -39.35
CA THR A 15 23.38 16.68 -40.81
C THR A 15 23.29 15.19 -41.15
N ALA A 16 22.13 14.70 -41.60
CA ALA A 16 21.97 13.30 -42.03
C ALA A 16 22.08 13.21 -43.56
N GLY A 17 23.11 12.52 -44.05
CA GLY A 17 23.29 12.13 -45.44
C GLY A 17 22.45 10.90 -45.80
N PHE A 18 21.93 10.88 -47.03
CA PHE A 18 21.15 9.79 -47.61
C PHE A 18 22.03 8.58 -47.95
N GLY A 19 21.62 7.38 -47.52
CA GLY A 19 22.20 6.10 -47.96
C GLY A 19 21.18 4.97 -47.82
N LEU A 20 20.78 4.39 -48.96
CA LEU A 20 19.87 3.24 -49.07
C LEU A 20 20.66 1.93 -48.90
N ALA A 21 20.24 1.05 -47.97
CA ALA A 21 20.42 -0.40 -48.06
C ALA A 21 19.55 -1.15 -47.04
N SER A 22 18.89 -2.21 -47.52
CA SER A 22 17.90 -3.04 -46.84
C SER A 22 18.47 -4.00 -45.79
N GLY A 23 17.75 -4.17 -44.68
CA GLY A 23 17.99 -5.21 -43.66
C GLY A 23 17.29 -4.87 -42.33
N ALA A 24 16.06 -5.34 -42.13
CA ALA A 24 15.30 -5.06 -40.90
C ALA A 24 15.79 -5.91 -39.72
N LEU A 25 16.80 -5.41 -39.02
CA LEU A 25 17.16 -5.84 -37.67
C LEU A 25 16.19 -5.15 -36.69
N VAL A 26 15.29 -5.91 -36.05
CA VAL A 26 14.41 -5.38 -35.01
C VAL A 26 15.26 -5.17 -33.74
N LEU A 27 15.90 -4.01 -33.65
CA LEU A 27 16.43 -3.50 -32.38
C LEU A 27 15.21 -3.19 -31.50
N GLY A 28 15.04 -3.98 -30.44
CA GLY A 28 14.12 -3.65 -29.35
C GLY A 28 14.46 -2.27 -28.84
N MET A 29 13.57 -1.31 -29.09
CA MET A 29 13.69 0.02 -28.51
C MET A 29 13.43 -0.11 -27.02
N THR A 30 14.51 -0.16 -26.22
CA THR A 30 14.44 0.29 -24.84
C THR A 30 14.10 1.77 -24.92
N GLY A 31 12.81 2.11 -24.75
CA GLY A 31 12.40 3.48 -24.55
C GLY A 31 13.20 4.09 -23.39
N PRO A 32 13.40 5.41 -23.36
CA PRO A 32 14.03 6.03 -22.21
C PRO A 32 13.23 5.61 -20.97
N ALA A 33 13.92 5.04 -19.97
CA ALA A 33 13.36 4.94 -18.64
C ALA A 33 12.86 6.34 -18.27
N GLN A 34 11.54 6.50 -18.14
CA GLN A 34 10.97 7.75 -17.66
C GLN A 34 11.60 7.99 -16.30
N ALA A 35 12.42 9.04 -16.19
CA ALA A 35 12.85 9.54 -14.90
C ALA A 35 11.56 9.89 -14.14
N GLN A 36 11.21 9.08 -13.15
CA GLN A 36 10.18 9.43 -12.19
C GLN A 36 10.55 10.82 -11.66
N THR A 37 9.60 11.75 -11.77
CA THR A 37 9.66 12.98 -10.98
C THR A 37 9.87 12.56 -9.53
N ALA A 38 10.69 13.27 -8.78
CA ALA A 38 10.91 13.01 -7.36
C ALA A 38 9.61 13.31 -6.60
N GLU A 39 8.63 12.44 -6.74
CA GLU A 39 7.47 12.33 -5.88
C GLU A 39 7.96 11.75 -4.55
N ASP A 40 7.28 12.13 -3.47
CA ASP A 40 7.56 11.62 -2.14
C ASP A 40 7.59 10.08 -2.17
N PRO A 41 8.57 9.42 -1.54
CA PRO A 41 8.71 7.97 -1.59
C PRO A 41 7.50 7.29 -0.93
N TRP A 42 7.27 6.04 -1.32
CA TRP A 42 6.16 5.24 -0.81
C TRP A 42 6.58 4.40 0.40
N ILE A 43 5.71 4.41 1.41
CA ILE A 43 5.67 3.44 2.49
C ILE A 43 4.44 2.53 2.27
N VAL A 44 4.65 1.22 2.32
CA VAL A 44 3.56 0.25 2.11
C VAL A 44 3.35 -0.58 3.37
N GLY A 45 2.12 -0.60 3.88
CA GLY A 45 1.73 -1.47 4.99
C GLY A 45 1.19 -2.80 4.47
N VAL A 46 1.74 -3.92 4.96
CA VAL A 46 1.18 -5.28 4.77
C VAL A 46 1.00 -5.95 6.13
N GLY A 47 -0.03 -6.78 6.28
CA GLY A 47 -0.30 -7.41 7.55
C GLY A 47 -1.76 -7.70 7.85
N ASP A 48 -2.01 -7.85 9.15
CA ASP A 48 -3.31 -8.08 9.75
C ASP A 48 -3.98 -6.77 10.21
N SER A 49 -4.94 -6.89 11.12
CA SER A 49 -5.73 -5.79 11.67
C SER A 49 -4.91 -4.71 12.36
N PHE A 50 -3.75 -5.06 12.93
CA PHE A 50 -2.86 -4.07 13.55
C PHE A 50 -2.20 -3.17 12.50
N MET A 51 -1.87 -3.71 11.32
CA MET A 51 -1.35 -2.91 10.22
C MET A 51 -2.47 -2.22 9.46
N SER A 52 -3.63 -2.85 9.27
CA SER A 52 -4.76 -2.22 8.58
C SER A 52 -5.28 -1.00 9.35
N GLY A 53 -5.05 -0.96 10.66
CA GLY A 53 -5.59 0.08 11.53
C GLY A 53 -7.06 -0.19 11.86
N GLU A 54 -7.42 -1.46 12.07
CA GLU A 54 -8.78 -1.84 12.46
C GLU A 54 -9.23 -1.14 13.75
N GLY A 55 -10.49 -0.71 13.77
CA GLY A 55 -11.00 0.08 14.89
C GLY A 55 -10.40 1.48 14.94
N GLY A 56 -9.68 1.86 13.88
CA GLY A 56 -9.10 3.17 13.69
C GLY A 56 -10.13 4.28 13.84
N ARG A 57 -9.97 5.07 14.90
CA ARG A 57 -10.59 6.38 15.22
C ARG A 57 -12.01 6.67 14.68
N TRP A 58 -12.90 5.68 14.66
CA TRP A 58 -14.35 5.91 14.55
C TRP A 58 -14.78 6.77 15.76
N ALA A 59 -15.25 7.99 15.51
CA ALA A 59 -15.85 8.92 16.48
C ALA A 59 -14.91 9.66 17.48
N SER A 60 -13.61 9.77 17.22
CA SER A 60 -12.64 10.62 17.96
C SER A 60 -12.45 10.32 19.46
N ASN A 61 -11.18 10.29 19.91
CA ASN A 61 -10.81 10.33 21.34
C ASN A 61 -10.37 11.75 21.80
N SER A 62 -10.69 12.80 21.04
CA SER A 62 -10.32 14.19 21.37
C SER A 62 -11.40 15.21 20.99
N LEU A 63 -11.53 16.26 21.81
CA LEU A 63 -12.41 17.42 21.57
C LEU A 63 -11.73 18.54 20.75
N SER A 64 -10.45 18.41 20.39
CA SER A 64 -9.66 19.45 19.72
C SER A 64 -9.57 19.22 18.22
N ARG A 65 -9.84 20.25 17.41
CA ARG A 65 -9.81 20.21 15.93
C ARG A 65 -8.46 20.60 15.31
N THR A 66 -7.39 20.63 16.09
CA THR A 66 -6.06 21.10 15.64
C THR A 66 -4.94 20.21 16.17
N GLY A 67 -4.01 19.80 15.29
CA GLY A 67 -2.81 18.97 15.59
C GLY A 67 -2.77 17.63 14.85
N THR A 68 -1.71 16.84 15.06
CA THR A 68 -1.48 15.48 14.50
C THR A 68 -2.53 14.43 14.91
N GLY A 69 -3.52 14.83 15.73
CA GLY A 69 -4.68 14.03 16.11
C GLY A 69 -5.89 14.31 15.24
N TRP A 70 -5.71 14.35 13.91
CA TRP A 70 -6.77 14.70 12.97
C TRP A 70 -7.99 13.77 13.07
N GLN A 71 -9.16 14.40 12.87
CA GLN A 71 -10.45 13.75 12.67
C GLN A 71 -10.41 13.06 11.32
N VAL A 72 -10.61 11.76 11.28
CA VAL A 72 -11.16 11.13 10.08
C VAL A 72 -12.63 10.94 10.43
N GLY A 73 -13.50 11.79 9.87
CA GLY A 73 -14.85 12.03 10.36
C GLY A 73 -15.80 10.87 10.14
N ASP A 74 -16.51 10.82 9.02
CA ASP A 74 -17.42 9.69 8.74
C ASP A 74 -16.66 8.43 8.30
N LEU A 75 -17.35 7.30 8.15
CA LEU A 75 -16.73 6.02 7.77
C LEU A 75 -15.94 6.12 6.45
N SER A 76 -16.36 7.01 5.55
CA SER A 76 -15.70 7.23 4.27
C SER A 76 -14.41 8.00 4.39
N GLU A 77 -14.33 8.88 5.36
CA GLU A 77 -13.08 9.55 5.70
C GLU A 77 -12.13 8.56 6.41
N VAL A 78 -12.61 7.78 7.38
CA VAL A 78 -11.77 6.84 8.17
C VAL A 78 -11.14 5.74 7.32
N TYR A 79 -11.92 5.14 6.43
CA TYR A 79 -11.52 3.95 5.67
C TYR A 79 -11.41 4.22 4.15
N GLY A 80 -11.50 5.50 3.75
CA GLY A 80 -11.31 5.93 2.37
C GLY A 80 -12.46 5.60 1.40
N GLU A 81 -13.57 5.03 1.85
CA GLU A 81 -14.67 4.59 0.96
C GLU A 81 -16.06 4.72 1.64
N PRO A 82 -17.14 5.06 0.89
CA PRO A 82 -18.48 5.36 1.44
C PRO A 82 -19.07 4.30 2.38
N ASP A 83 -18.64 3.05 2.27
CA ASP A 83 -19.13 1.93 3.09
C ASP A 83 -18.18 1.51 4.23
N GLY A 84 -17.00 2.14 4.34
CA GLY A 84 -16.01 1.81 5.36
C GLY A 84 -15.21 0.52 5.11
N GLU A 85 -15.43 -0.16 3.99
CA GLU A 85 -14.92 -1.52 3.75
C GLU A 85 -13.78 -1.62 2.74
N GLY A 86 -13.38 -0.54 2.04
CA GLY A 86 -12.30 -0.57 1.05
C GLY A 86 -12.62 -1.38 -0.23
N SER A 87 -11.69 -1.38 -1.20
CA SER A 87 -11.79 -2.19 -2.44
C SER A 87 -11.76 -3.71 -2.20
N LEU A 88 -11.29 -4.13 -1.03
CA LEU A 88 -11.43 -5.49 -0.48
C LEU A 88 -12.30 -5.42 0.77
N ARG A 89 -13.52 -5.91 0.63
CA ARG A 89 -14.52 -5.97 1.69
C ARG A 89 -13.91 -6.57 2.98
N TYR A 90 -14.18 -5.95 4.13
CA TYR A 90 -13.77 -6.39 5.48
C TYR A 90 -12.30 -6.18 5.88
N CYS A 91 -11.45 -5.56 5.06
CA CYS A 91 -10.04 -5.38 5.43
C CYS A 91 -9.78 -4.26 6.45
N HIS A 92 -10.77 -3.39 6.71
CA HIS A 92 -10.71 -2.28 7.69
C HIS A 92 -9.44 -1.43 7.59
N ARG A 93 -9.05 -1.07 6.36
CA ARG A 93 -7.87 -0.23 6.08
C ARG A 93 -8.17 1.22 6.44
N SER A 94 -7.68 1.69 7.59
CA SER A 94 -7.94 3.04 8.06
C SER A 94 -6.76 3.98 7.85
N GLU A 95 -7.06 5.29 7.78
CA GLU A 95 -6.07 6.38 7.82
C GLU A 95 -5.24 6.41 9.12
N SER A 96 -5.66 5.67 10.15
CA SER A 96 -4.89 5.54 11.39
C SER A 96 -3.92 4.36 11.39
N SER A 97 -3.80 3.65 10.27
CA SER A 97 -2.82 2.58 10.11
C SER A 97 -1.40 3.06 10.45
N PRO A 98 -0.56 2.24 11.11
CA PRO A 98 0.80 2.61 11.49
C PRO A 98 1.72 3.00 10.31
N SER A 99 1.39 2.63 9.07
CA SER A 99 2.14 3.07 7.89
C SER A 99 1.90 4.55 7.55
N HIS A 100 0.80 5.16 8.00
CA HIS A 100 0.49 6.57 7.74
C HIS A 100 1.26 7.49 8.70
N ILE A 101 2.52 7.77 8.37
CA ILE A 101 3.40 8.61 9.19
C ILE A 101 3.34 10.12 8.85
N ASN A 102 2.72 10.50 7.72
CA ASN A 102 2.45 11.89 7.33
C ASN A 102 3.67 12.86 7.41
N ASP A 103 4.82 12.46 6.87
CA ASP A 103 6.09 13.21 6.94
C ASP A 103 6.82 13.26 5.58
N GLY A 104 6.11 13.66 4.51
CA GLY A 104 6.67 13.63 3.14
C GLY A 104 6.78 12.22 2.56
N TRP A 105 5.84 11.34 2.95
CA TRP A 105 5.70 9.98 2.45
C TRP A 105 4.32 9.79 1.85
N GLN A 106 4.27 9.13 0.70
CA GLN A 106 3.03 8.56 0.19
C GLN A 106 2.80 7.21 0.86
N THR A 107 1.55 6.87 1.20
CA THR A 107 1.24 5.64 1.92
C THR A 107 0.24 4.78 1.16
N LEU A 108 0.54 3.49 1.02
CA LEU A 108 -0.40 2.49 0.56
C LEU A 108 -0.62 1.44 1.65
N ASN A 109 -1.88 1.20 2.00
CA ASN A 109 -2.25 0.16 2.96
C ASN A 109 -2.79 -1.06 2.21
N LEU A 110 -2.01 -2.14 2.17
CA LEU A 110 -2.39 -3.43 1.60
C LEU A 110 -2.79 -4.45 2.68
N ALA A 111 -2.63 -4.12 3.96
CA ALA A 111 -3.01 -4.99 5.06
C ALA A 111 -4.50 -5.31 5.08
N CYS A 112 -4.86 -6.44 5.68
CA CYS A 112 -6.25 -6.86 5.77
C CYS A 112 -6.56 -7.42 7.16
N SER A 113 -7.59 -6.89 7.80
CA SER A 113 -8.13 -7.46 9.03
C SER A 113 -8.44 -8.94 8.91
N GLY A 114 -8.05 -9.72 9.92
CA GLY A 114 -8.19 -11.17 9.92
C GLY A 114 -7.13 -11.93 9.11
N ALA A 115 -6.20 -11.24 8.43
CA ALA A 115 -5.14 -11.90 7.68
C ALA A 115 -4.23 -12.74 8.60
N GLN A 116 -3.86 -13.91 8.11
CA GLN A 116 -2.81 -14.77 8.67
C GLN A 116 -1.60 -14.73 7.74
N LEU A 117 -0.52 -15.43 8.09
CA LEU A 117 0.59 -15.61 7.15
C LEU A 117 0.09 -16.21 5.83
N ASP A 118 -0.71 -17.27 5.92
CA ASP A 118 -1.38 -17.89 4.78
C ASP A 118 -2.77 -17.27 4.56
N SER A 119 -3.19 -17.17 3.31
CA SER A 119 -4.55 -16.73 2.98
C SER A 119 -5.63 -17.66 3.52
N VAL A 120 -6.74 -17.06 3.95
CA VAL A 120 -7.92 -17.80 4.44
C VAL A 120 -9.16 -17.51 3.62
N ASN A 121 -10.13 -18.42 3.67
CA ASN A 121 -11.39 -18.36 2.92
C ASN A 121 -11.23 -18.30 1.38
N VAL A 122 -10.11 -18.81 0.85
CA VAL A 122 -9.73 -18.72 -0.59
C VAL A 122 -10.72 -19.35 -1.59
N THR A 123 -11.71 -20.11 -1.11
CA THR A 123 -12.74 -20.72 -1.95
C THR A 123 -13.92 -19.79 -2.27
N ASP A 124 -14.08 -18.70 -1.51
CA ASP A 124 -15.12 -17.69 -1.73
C ASP A 124 -14.44 -16.32 -1.95
N PRO A 125 -14.30 -15.86 -3.20
CA PRO A 125 -13.64 -14.60 -3.51
C PRO A 125 -14.24 -13.38 -2.78
N GLN A 126 -15.50 -13.43 -2.35
CA GLN A 126 -16.15 -12.34 -1.61
C GLN A 126 -15.78 -12.31 -0.12
N ARG A 127 -15.12 -13.36 0.37
CA ARG A 127 -14.72 -13.55 1.77
C ARG A 127 -13.26 -13.94 1.94
N SER A 128 -12.53 -14.14 0.84
CA SER A 128 -11.09 -14.38 0.85
C SER A 128 -10.39 -13.25 1.59
N ILE A 129 -9.61 -13.60 2.59
CA ILE A 129 -8.76 -12.65 3.32
C ILE A 129 -7.32 -12.94 2.92
N PRO A 130 -6.66 -12.02 2.20
CA PRO A 130 -5.32 -12.26 1.71
C PRO A 130 -4.27 -12.24 2.82
N GLY A 131 -3.44 -13.27 2.86
CA GLY A 131 -2.22 -13.34 3.66
C GLY A 131 -1.02 -12.75 2.92
N LEU A 132 0.19 -13.13 3.32
CA LEU A 132 1.44 -12.69 2.69
C LEU A 132 1.80 -13.54 1.46
N ASP A 133 0.82 -13.87 0.63
CA ASP A 133 1.03 -14.66 -0.57
C ASP A 133 1.66 -13.82 -1.69
N THR A 134 2.59 -14.43 -2.43
CA THR A 134 3.27 -13.82 -3.60
C THR A 134 2.54 -14.11 -4.91
N THR A 135 1.31 -14.62 -4.86
CA THR A 135 0.50 -14.97 -6.03
C THR A 135 -0.98 -14.68 -5.75
N GLY A 136 -1.81 -14.76 -6.80
CA GLY A 136 -3.26 -14.76 -6.65
C GLY A 136 -3.79 -15.92 -5.81
N ILE A 137 -4.79 -15.66 -4.97
CA ILE A 137 -5.31 -16.61 -3.97
C ILE A 137 -6.72 -17.10 -4.31
N ALA A 138 -7.47 -16.29 -5.05
CA ALA A 138 -8.79 -16.62 -5.59
C ALA A 138 -9.03 -15.79 -6.87
N PRO A 139 -10.00 -16.14 -7.73
CA PRO A 139 -10.33 -15.32 -8.89
C PRO A 139 -10.60 -13.86 -8.51
N GLY A 140 -9.72 -12.95 -8.96
CA GLY A 140 -9.82 -11.52 -8.65
C GLY A 140 -9.31 -11.10 -7.26
N VAL A 141 -8.70 -12.00 -6.49
CA VAL A 141 -8.12 -11.69 -5.18
C VAL A 141 -6.63 -12.03 -5.20
N GLN A 142 -5.80 -11.02 -4.99
CA GLN A 142 -4.34 -11.17 -4.91
C GLN A 142 -3.88 -11.32 -3.48
N GLY A 143 -2.73 -11.97 -3.29
CA GLY A 143 -2.00 -11.92 -2.03
C GLY A 143 -1.39 -10.55 -1.80
N GLN A 144 -1.16 -10.20 -0.53
CA GLN A 144 -0.63 -8.86 -0.19
C GLN A 144 0.77 -8.64 -0.76
N LEU A 145 1.61 -9.67 -0.87
CA LEU A 145 2.96 -9.54 -1.44
C LEU A 145 2.93 -9.46 -2.97
N GLN A 146 1.93 -10.08 -3.62
CA GLN A 146 1.69 -9.89 -5.05
C GLN A 146 1.31 -8.42 -5.33
N ASP A 147 0.33 -7.88 -4.61
CA ASP A 147 -0.09 -6.48 -4.75
C ASP A 147 1.07 -5.50 -4.46
N LEU A 148 1.87 -5.78 -3.42
CA LEU A 148 3.08 -5.00 -3.12
C LEU A 148 4.08 -5.05 -4.27
N SER A 149 4.35 -6.23 -4.82
CA SER A 149 5.28 -6.41 -5.93
C SER A 149 4.81 -5.66 -7.17
N ASP A 150 3.53 -5.75 -7.52
CA ASP A 150 2.95 -5.07 -8.66
C ASP A 150 2.98 -3.55 -8.49
N PHE A 151 2.71 -3.06 -7.27
CA PHE A 151 2.80 -1.65 -6.95
C PHE A 151 4.25 -1.12 -7.02
N ALA A 152 5.20 -1.84 -6.45
CA ALA A 152 6.61 -1.47 -6.42
C ALA A 152 7.27 -1.48 -7.82
N ALA A 153 6.71 -2.21 -8.79
CA ALA A 153 7.19 -2.19 -10.17
C ALA A 153 7.08 -0.81 -10.84
N HIS A 154 6.24 0.07 -10.30
CA HIS A 154 5.92 1.37 -10.89
C HIS A 154 6.10 2.56 -9.95
N ASN A 155 6.41 2.31 -8.66
CA ASN A 155 6.49 3.33 -7.61
C ASN A 155 7.78 3.16 -6.79
N ASP A 156 8.36 4.26 -6.31
CA ASP A 156 9.55 4.24 -5.46
C ASP A 156 9.18 3.86 -4.01
N VAL A 157 9.01 2.56 -3.77
CA VAL A 157 8.75 2.02 -2.43
C VAL A 157 10.06 1.93 -1.67
N GLN A 158 10.23 2.79 -0.66
CA GLN A 158 11.45 2.81 0.17
C GLN A 158 11.25 2.20 1.56
N ALA A 159 10.01 1.91 1.96
CA ALA A 159 9.70 1.27 3.22
C ALA A 159 8.50 0.32 3.09
N VAL A 160 8.61 -0.83 3.76
CA VAL A 160 7.50 -1.77 3.96
C VAL A 160 7.35 -2.00 5.45
N VAL A 161 6.16 -1.74 5.99
CA VAL A 161 5.84 -1.98 7.39
C VAL A 161 4.99 -3.23 7.50
N VAL A 162 5.41 -4.16 8.37
CA VAL A 162 4.77 -5.46 8.50
C VAL A 162 4.27 -5.66 9.92
N SER A 163 3.00 -6.00 10.07
CA SER A 163 2.45 -6.57 11.31
C SER A 163 1.54 -7.73 10.96
N ILE A 164 1.99 -8.96 11.24
CA ILE A 164 1.28 -10.20 10.93
C ILE A 164 1.57 -11.21 12.05
N GLY A 165 0.67 -12.15 12.30
CA GLY A 165 0.88 -13.26 13.23
C GLY A 165 -0.08 -13.27 14.43
N GLY A 166 -0.78 -12.18 14.72
CA GLY A 166 -1.75 -12.13 15.82
C GLY A 166 -2.91 -13.11 15.61
N ASN A 167 -3.34 -13.26 14.36
CA ASN A 167 -4.40 -14.19 13.96
C ASN A 167 -3.91 -15.63 13.93
N ASP A 168 -2.67 -15.89 13.48
CA ASP A 168 -2.03 -17.21 13.51
C ASP A 168 -1.89 -17.74 14.94
N LEU A 169 -1.56 -16.85 15.89
CA LEU A 169 -1.52 -17.18 17.33
C LEU A 169 -2.92 -17.44 17.91
N GLY A 170 -3.98 -16.98 17.27
CA GLY A 170 -5.33 -16.99 17.82
C GLY A 170 -5.51 -16.00 18.98
N PHE A 171 -4.84 -14.85 18.92
CA PHE A 171 -4.81 -13.88 20.02
C PHE A 171 -6.21 -13.39 20.45
N SER A 172 -7.13 -13.24 19.50
CA SER A 172 -8.54 -12.90 19.80
C SER A 172 -9.21 -13.91 20.74
N THR A 173 -8.95 -15.21 20.55
CA THR A 173 -9.45 -16.28 21.42
C THR A 173 -8.88 -16.16 22.81
N ILE A 174 -7.58 -15.87 22.94
CA ILE A 174 -6.92 -15.70 24.24
C ILE A 174 -7.56 -14.55 25.02
N ILE A 175 -7.76 -13.40 24.38
CA ILE A 175 -8.40 -12.24 25.02
C ILE A 175 -9.85 -12.56 25.41
N SER A 176 -10.61 -13.18 24.50
CA SER A 176 -12.01 -13.53 24.75
C SER A 176 -12.16 -14.52 25.91
N ASP A 177 -11.26 -15.49 26.02
CA ASP A 177 -11.20 -16.44 27.14
C ASP A 177 -10.89 -15.73 28.46
N CYS A 178 -9.91 -14.81 28.46
CA CYS A 178 -9.56 -14.03 29.66
C CYS A 178 -10.74 -13.19 30.15
N VAL A 179 -11.42 -12.46 29.25
CA VAL A 179 -12.59 -11.64 29.59
C VAL A 179 -13.72 -12.52 30.10
N SER A 180 -14.02 -13.62 29.42
CA SER A 180 -15.09 -14.55 29.84
C SER A 180 -14.84 -15.09 31.24
N ARG A 181 -13.60 -15.48 31.55
CA ARG A 181 -13.20 -15.96 32.89
C ARG A 181 -13.21 -14.86 33.96
N PHE A 182 -12.97 -13.60 33.59
CA PHE A 182 -13.08 -12.49 34.54
C PHE A 182 -14.54 -12.20 34.93
N MET A 183 -15.48 -12.43 34.01
CA MET A 183 -16.89 -12.15 34.21
C MET A 183 -17.67 -13.25 34.96
N THR A 184 -17.07 -14.43 35.19
CA THR A 184 -17.68 -15.59 35.86
C THR A 184 -16.93 -15.96 37.13
#